data_AF-A0A4P1QWC8-F1
#
_entry.id   AF-A0A4P1QWC8-F1
#
_cell.length_a   1.000
_cell.length_b   1.000
_cell.length_c   1.000
_cell.angle_alpha   90.00
_cell.angle_beta   90.00
_cell.angle_gamma   90.00
#
_symmetry.space_group_name_H-M   'P 1'
#
loop_
_entity.id
_entity.type
_entity.pdbx_description
1 polymer ?
#
loop_
_entity_poly.entity_id
_entity_poly.type
_entity_poly.pdbx_seq_one_letter_code
_entity_poly.pdbx_strand_id
1 'polypeptide(L)'
;MLLRRLPSMPISISATLSFRSDLYCIWKKKQKQQHLHFSHPLSKNVAVYSFCSDSTLTQHTLPQQSSKPVIISLSFTCLLHSQSILLYSFLSLVQGNNVLKPGLYLVGTPIGNLEDITFRALRVLKSAHVILSEDTRHSGKLLHHYNIKTPLMSYHKFNESQRELVVLKRLKEGEIVALITDAGTPGISDPGMDLAKLCVDEHIPVVPIPGPCALVSALSASGLPTDEFTFVGFLPKHSGSRRKRLTVSADQKATQIFYVPPHKLSQFLEESSSIFGDARRCVIAREMTKLHEEFWRGTLSEAKEVFSLRQPKGELTILIEGQADSKVEPPSDIQLENDLRELIASGESLSSLTSSSSIPHNPSFNPKFQTSAPPQHVYIIQRRRTNTNSLLRCSASSFSDNHHTNSPKSDDLVDLPLFPLPLVLFPGAILPLQIFEFRYRIMMQTLLHTDLRFGVIYTDAVSGTADVGCVGEVIKHERLVDDRFFLICKGQERFRVNNLVRTKPYLVAQVTWLEDRPSSGSEETNLDGLAEEVETYMKDVIRLSNRLSGKPEKEVEDLRRNLFPTPFSFFVGSTFEGAPREQQALLELEDTGARLKKEKETLRNTLNYLTAASAVKDVFPSSSS
;
A
#
# COMPACT_ATOMS: atom_id res chain seq x y z
N MET A 1 73.63 -31.18 6.95
CA MET A 1 73.20 -31.14 8.37
C MET A 1 71.91 -30.33 8.47
N LEU A 2 70.86 -30.80 7.80
CA LEU A 2 69.50 -30.24 7.76
C LEU A 2 68.57 -31.46 7.79
N LEU A 3 67.85 -31.64 8.89
CA LEU A 3 67.14 -32.84 9.32
C LEU A 3 66.11 -32.31 10.33
N ARG A 4 64.79 -32.54 10.30
CA ARG A 4 63.89 -33.68 10.02
C ARG A 4 62.45 -33.10 9.99
N ARG A 5 61.35 -33.70 9.50
CA ARG A 5 61.01 -34.95 8.80
C ARG A 5 59.53 -34.80 8.36
N LEU A 6 59.21 -35.09 7.10
CA LEU A 6 58.08 -35.98 6.77
C LEU A 6 58.60 -37.43 6.90
N PRO A 7 57.76 -38.48 7.05
CA PRO A 7 57.28 -39.16 5.84
C PRO A 7 55.89 -39.87 5.91
N SER A 8 55.32 -40.00 4.70
CA SER A 8 54.55 -41.13 4.09
C SER A 8 53.24 -41.63 4.74
N MET A 9 52.03 -41.48 4.14
CA MET A 9 51.46 -42.06 2.88
C MET A 9 51.40 -43.61 2.85
N PRO A 10 50.50 -44.29 2.10
CA PRO A 10 49.49 -43.86 1.09
C PRO A 10 48.07 -44.48 1.32
N ILE A 11 46.99 -44.22 0.56
CA ILE A 11 46.65 -44.73 -0.80
C ILE A 11 45.38 -44.03 -1.36
N SER A 12 45.49 -43.52 -2.61
CA SER A 12 44.59 -43.49 -3.80
C SER A 12 43.05 -43.43 -3.63
N ILE A 13 42.24 -42.62 -4.34
CA ILE A 13 42.08 -42.51 -5.82
C ILE A 13 41.54 -41.12 -6.21
N SER A 14 42.01 -40.61 -7.36
CA SER A 14 41.65 -39.35 -8.03
C SER A 14 40.61 -39.56 -9.14
N ALA A 15 39.67 -38.62 -9.32
CA ALA A 15 39.25 -38.12 -10.63
C ALA A 15 38.34 -36.87 -10.49
N THR A 16 38.82 -35.78 -11.07
CA THR A 16 38.23 -34.44 -11.26
C THR A 16 36.99 -34.42 -12.16
N LEU A 17 36.01 -33.57 -11.84
CA LEU A 17 35.08 -33.02 -12.84
C LEU A 17 34.94 -31.50 -12.70
N SER A 18 35.29 -30.84 -13.80
CA SER A 18 35.04 -29.44 -14.16
C SER A 18 33.58 -29.28 -14.60
N PHE A 19 32.95 -28.14 -14.32
CA PHE A 19 31.78 -27.70 -15.09
C PHE A 19 31.87 -26.21 -15.41
N ARG A 20 32.09 -25.92 -16.69
CA ARG A 20 31.71 -24.68 -17.38
C ARG A 20 30.36 -24.90 -18.07
N SER A 21 29.65 -23.78 -18.20
CA SER A 21 28.40 -23.50 -18.92
C SER A 21 28.32 -24.00 -20.37
N ASP A 22 27.13 -24.40 -20.83
CA ASP A 22 26.49 -23.89 -22.07
C ASP A 22 25.05 -24.40 -22.31
N LEU A 23 24.16 -23.42 -22.53
CA LEU A 23 23.06 -23.30 -23.51
C LEU A 23 21.98 -24.40 -23.77
N TYR A 24 20.74 -23.96 -23.53
CA TYR A 24 19.60 -23.81 -24.48
C TYR A 24 18.72 -25.00 -24.93
N CYS A 25 17.45 -24.86 -24.54
CA CYS A 25 16.20 -25.01 -25.35
C CYS A 25 15.71 -26.38 -25.85
N ILE A 26 14.38 -26.37 -26.10
CA ILE A 26 13.54 -27.32 -26.86
C ILE A 26 12.98 -28.43 -25.93
N TRP A 27 11.69 -28.53 -25.61
CA TRP A 27 10.57 -28.61 -26.54
C TRP A 27 9.20 -28.41 -25.85
N LYS A 28 8.34 -27.63 -26.51
CA LYS A 28 6.92 -27.44 -26.27
C LYS A 28 6.16 -28.35 -27.25
N LYS A 29 4.98 -28.85 -26.83
CA LYS A 29 3.85 -29.38 -27.65
C LYS A 29 3.98 -30.76 -28.31
N LYS A 30 3.06 -31.67 -27.91
CA LYS A 30 1.94 -32.29 -28.68
C LYS A 30 1.70 -33.72 -28.15
N GLN A 31 0.58 -33.96 -27.47
CA GLN A 31 -0.72 -34.44 -28.00
C GLN A 31 -0.87 -35.97 -28.01
N LYS A 32 -1.99 -36.39 -27.39
CA LYS A 32 -2.92 -37.49 -27.77
C LYS A 32 -2.40 -38.93 -27.90
N GLN A 33 -2.90 -39.80 -27.02
CA GLN A 33 -3.84 -40.92 -27.28
C GLN A 33 -3.92 -41.79 -26.00
N GLN A 34 -5.04 -41.85 -25.28
CA GLN A 34 -6.19 -42.78 -25.43
C GLN A 34 -5.82 -44.27 -25.29
N HIS A 35 -6.29 -44.90 -24.20
CA HIS A 35 -7.19 -46.08 -24.12
C HIS A 35 -7.22 -46.57 -22.65
N LEU A 36 -8.28 -46.34 -21.87
CA LEU A 36 -9.48 -47.19 -21.65
C LEU A 36 -9.17 -48.63 -21.21
N HIS A 37 -9.40 -48.96 -19.92
CA HIS A 37 -10.46 -49.88 -19.45
C HIS A 37 -10.44 -50.12 -17.91
N PHE A 38 -11.62 -49.92 -17.30
CA PHE A 38 -12.27 -50.59 -16.14
C PHE A 38 -11.40 -51.36 -15.11
N SER A 39 -11.56 -51.21 -13.79
CA SER A 39 -12.79 -51.53 -13.02
C SER A 39 -12.62 -51.24 -11.51
N HIS A 40 -13.67 -50.72 -10.87
CA HIS A 40 -13.96 -50.80 -9.42
C HIS A 40 -14.40 -52.24 -9.04
N PRO A 41 -14.59 -52.69 -7.76
CA PRO A 41 -14.98 -51.89 -6.58
C PRO A 41 -14.45 -52.34 -5.17
N LEU A 42 -14.83 -51.56 -4.13
CA LEU A 42 -15.07 -51.91 -2.69
C LEU A 42 -13.86 -52.38 -1.82
N SER A 43 -13.71 -52.07 -0.52
CA SER A 43 -14.42 -51.25 0.46
C SER A 43 -13.60 -51.20 1.77
N LYS A 44 -13.86 -50.19 2.62
CA LYS A 44 -13.70 -50.15 4.09
C LYS A 44 -12.29 -50.29 4.70
N ASN A 45 -11.83 -49.24 5.39
CA ASN A 45 -11.91 -49.21 6.86
C ASN A 45 -11.51 -47.84 7.42
N VAL A 46 -12.41 -47.34 8.27
CA VAL A 46 -12.23 -46.24 9.23
C VAL A 46 -11.62 -46.86 10.49
N ALA A 47 -10.61 -46.20 11.08
CA ALA A 47 -10.26 -46.40 12.48
C ALA A 47 -9.86 -45.05 13.10
N VAL A 48 -10.81 -44.52 13.86
CA VAL A 48 -10.63 -43.52 14.92
C VAL A 48 -9.95 -44.22 16.09
N TYR A 49 -9.00 -43.59 16.79
CA TYR A 49 -8.95 -43.60 18.26
C TYR A 49 -8.13 -42.42 18.81
N SER A 50 -8.83 -41.65 19.64
CA SER A 50 -8.38 -40.73 20.68
C SER A 50 -7.53 -41.48 21.73
N PHE A 51 -6.58 -40.80 22.39
CA PHE A 51 -6.35 -40.99 23.82
C PHE A 51 -5.75 -39.74 24.47
N CYS A 52 -6.36 -39.34 25.58
CA CYS A 52 -5.89 -38.35 26.54
C CYS A 52 -5.48 -39.09 27.84
N SER A 53 -4.52 -38.48 28.53
CA SER A 53 -4.33 -38.41 29.99
C SER A 53 -3.92 -39.65 30.82
N ASP A 54 -2.80 -39.42 31.53
CA ASP A 54 -2.55 -39.69 32.96
C ASP A 54 -1.59 -40.82 33.41
N SER A 55 -0.41 -40.33 33.84
CA SER A 55 0.32 -40.58 35.09
C SER A 55 0.16 -41.90 35.85
N THR A 56 1.30 -42.54 36.18
CA THR A 56 1.77 -42.76 37.56
C THR A 56 3.14 -43.45 37.63
N LEU A 57 3.87 -43.09 38.69
CA LEU A 57 5.20 -43.51 39.12
C LEU A 57 5.31 -45.03 39.41
N THR A 58 6.46 -45.64 39.12
CA THR A 58 7.07 -46.65 40.01
C THR A 58 8.55 -46.86 39.68
N GLN A 59 9.38 -46.82 40.72
CA GLN A 59 10.82 -47.13 40.72
C GLN A 59 11.03 -48.65 40.74
N HIS A 60 12.03 -49.17 40.02
CA HIS A 60 12.82 -50.33 40.47
C HIS A 60 14.16 -50.44 39.69
N THR A 61 15.25 -50.27 40.44
CA THR A 61 16.54 -50.99 40.45
C THR A 61 17.23 -51.52 39.16
N LEU A 62 18.48 -51.05 39.00
CA LEU A 62 19.62 -51.50 38.16
C LEU A 62 19.94 -53.02 38.25
N PRO A 63 20.62 -53.61 37.24
CA PRO A 63 22.10 -53.62 37.24
C PRO A 63 22.79 -53.34 35.88
N GLN A 64 24.05 -52.90 36.00
CA GLN A 64 25.03 -52.61 34.96
C GLN A 64 25.40 -53.84 34.09
N GLN A 65 25.64 -53.64 32.78
CA GLN A 65 26.89 -54.08 32.14
C GLN A 65 27.05 -53.63 30.67
N SER A 66 28.32 -53.32 30.36
CA SER A 66 28.99 -53.39 29.06
C SER A 66 28.99 -52.16 28.13
N SER A 67 30.21 -51.64 28.05
CA SER A 67 30.75 -50.57 27.21
C SER A 67 30.87 -50.95 25.73
N LYS A 68 30.30 -50.12 24.85
CA LYS A 68 30.74 -49.93 23.45
C LYS A 68 30.51 -48.46 23.03
N PRO A 69 31.39 -47.87 22.20
CA PRO A 69 31.37 -46.44 21.93
C PRO A 69 30.24 -46.11 20.93
N VAL A 70 29.34 -45.22 21.33
CA VAL A 70 28.36 -44.62 20.40
C VAL A 70 28.99 -43.36 19.83
N ILE A 71 29.25 -43.39 18.53
CA ILE A 71 29.52 -42.20 17.72
C ILE A 71 28.25 -41.34 17.77
N ILE A 72 28.26 -40.30 18.61
CA ILE A 72 27.22 -39.27 18.58
C ILE A 72 27.54 -38.36 17.39
N SER A 73 26.86 -38.64 16.28
CA SER A 73 26.64 -37.68 15.21
C SER A 73 25.91 -36.48 15.83
N LEU A 74 26.63 -35.39 16.11
CA LEU A 74 26.00 -34.10 16.36
C LEU A 74 25.28 -33.68 15.07
N SER A 75 23.99 -33.98 14.98
CA SER A 75 23.14 -33.44 13.93
C SER A 75 23.10 -31.92 14.05
N PHE A 76 23.65 -31.29 13.03
CA PHE A 76 23.76 -29.86 12.74
C PHE A 76 22.39 -29.22 12.42
N THR A 77 21.33 -29.59 13.15
CA THR A 77 19.94 -29.19 12.87
C THR A 77 19.31 -28.29 13.93
N CYS A 78 19.97 -28.07 15.08
CA CYS A 78 19.42 -27.20 16.14
C CYS A 78 19.82 -25.71 16.07
N LEU A 79 20.79 -25.28 15.25
CA LEU A 79 21.12 -23.86 15.11
C LEU A 79 20.30 -23.10 14.04
N LEU A 80 19.58 -23.79 13.16
CA LEU A 80 18.77 -23.16 12.10
C LEU A 80 17.30 -22.91 12.50
N HIS A 81 16.82 -23.49 13.61
CA HIS A 81 15.47 -23.23 14.12
C HIS A 81 15.38 -21.95 14.97
N SER A 82 16.46 -21.54 15.65
CA SER A 82 16.47 -20.31 16.47
C SER A 82 16.52 -19.04 15.62
N GLN A 83 17.29 -19.01 14.53
CA GLN A 83 17.32 -17.87 13.61
C GLN A 83 16.01 -17.69 12.81
N SER A 84 15.27 -18.78 12.58
CA SER A 84 13.98 -18.72 11.87
C SER A 84 12.88 -18.09 12.73
N ILE A 85 12.89 -18.32 14.04
CA ILE A 85 11.88 -17.78 14.99
C ILE A 85 12.17 -16.31 15.32
N LEU A 86 13.44 -15.92 15.47
CA LEU A 86 13.84 -14.53 15.67
C LEU A 86 13.67 -13.69 14.40
N LEU A 87 13.92 -14.24 13.21
CA LEU A 87 13.61 -13.56 11.94
C LEU A 87 12.10 -13.39 11.74
N TYR A 88 11.28 -14.37 12.13
CA TYR A 88 9.81 -14.26 12.12
C TYR A 88 9.28 -13.27 13.17
N SER A 89 9.88 -13.25 14.36
CA SER A 89 9.48 -12.34 15.44
C SER A 89 9.92 -10.90 15.16
N PHE A 90 11.07 -10.72 14.50
CA PHE A 90 11.58 -9.42 14.05
C PHE A 90 10.83 -8.92 12.80
N LEU A 91 10.46 -9.80 11.84
CA LEU A 91 9.54 -9.44 10.75
C LEU A 91 8.15 -9.04 11.27
N SER A 92 7.67 -9.66 12.35
CA SER A 92 6.41 -9.28 13.01
C SER A 92 6.47 -7.95 13.75
N LEU A 93 7.65 -7.54 14.21
CA LEU A 93 7.86 -6.26 14.90
C LEU A 93 8.07 -5.08 13.92
N VAL A 94 8.68 -5.34 12.76
CA VAL A 94 8.89 -4.35 11.67
C VAL A 94 7.61 -4.06 10.87
N GLN A 95 6.54 -4.83 11.09
CA GLN A 95 5.21 -4.55 10.57
C GLN A 95 4.30 -4.13 11.73
N GLY A 96 4.19 -2.83 11.99
CA GLY A 96 3.28 -2.28 13.00
C GLY A 96 1.93 -3.01 13.01
N ASN A 97 1.64 -3.74 14.10
CA ASN A 97 0.45 -4.56 14.33
C ASN A 97 -0.24 -5.09 13.05
N ASN A 98 0.37 -6.08 12.38
CA ASN A 98 -0.19 -6.70 11.19
C ASN A 98 -1.19 -7.85 11.45
N VAL A 99 -1.59 -8.07 12.71
CA VAL A 99 -2.63 -9.06 13.06
C VAL A 99 -4.01 -8.41 12.88
N LEU A 100 -4.77 -8.91 11.90
CA LEU A 100 -6.16 -8.52 11.71
C LEU A 100 -6.99 -9.00 12.90
N LYS A 101 -7.87 -8.14 13.41
CA LYS A 101 -8.83 -8.54 14.44
C LYS A 101 -9.88 -9.47 13.82
N PRO A 102 -10.39 -10.47 14.57
CA PRO A 102 -11.56 -11.24 14.17
C PRO A 102 -12.73 -10.35 13.77
N GLY A 103 -13.53 -10.79 12.79
CA GLY A 103 -14.66 -10.02 12.28
C GLY A 103 -14.84 -10.13 10.76
N LEU A 104 -15.83 -9.38 10.27
CA LEU A 104 -16.19 -9.30 8.85
C LEU A 104 -15.47 -8.13 8.19
N TYR A 105 -14.76 -8.38 7.10
CA TYR A 105 -14.06 -7.36 6.31
C TYR A 105 -14.74 -7.20 4.96
N LEU A 106 -15.27 -6.00 4.67
CA LEU A 106 -15.87 -5.68 3.38
C LEU A 106 -14.77 -5.13 2.46
N VAL A 107 -14.38 -5.90 1.43
CA VAL A 107 -13.19 -5.61 0.64
C VAL A 107 -13.56 -5.21 -0.79
N GLY A 108 -13.25 -3.95 -1.15
CA GLY A 108 -13.42 -3.47 -2.51
C GLY A 108 -12.46 -4.16 -3.51
N THR A 109 -13.00 -4.67 -4.60
CA THR A 109 -12.24 -5.29 -5.71
C THR A 109 -12.18 -4.37 -6.94
N PRO A 110 -11.17 -4.53 -7.81
CA PRO A 110 -11.12 -3.86 -9.11
C PRO A 110 -12.43 -3.87 -9.90
N ILE A 111 -12.76 -2.74 -10.55
CA ILE A 111 -13.90 -2.62 -11.47
C ILE A 111 -13.53 -2.82 -12.95
N GLY A 112 -12.25 -3.12 -13.23
CA GLY A 112 -11.77 -3.33 -14.59
C GLY A 112 -10.26 -3.44 -14.69
N ASN A 113 -9.53 -2.56 -14.01
CA ASN A 113 -8.06 -2.62 -13.94
C ASN A 113 -7.59 -3.29 -12.65
N LEU A 114 -6.80 -4.36 -12.78
CA LEU A 114 -6.25 -5.08 -11.62
C LEU A 114 -5.45 -4.14 -10.71
N GLU A 115 -4.76 -3.14 -11.26
CA GLU A 115 -3.94 -2.19 -10.49
C GLU A 115 -4.72 -1.34 -9.49
N ASP A 116 -6.05 -1.25 -9.62
CA ASP A 116 -6.89 -0.45 -8.71
C ASP A 116 -7.11 -1.11 -7.34
N ILE A 117 -6.62 -2.34 -7.15
CA ILE A 117 -6.71 -2.99 -5.84
C ILE A 117 -5.78 -2.32 -4.82
N THR A 118 -6.26 -2.14 -3.60
CA THR A 118 -5.44 -1.51 -2.55
C THR A 118 -4.49 -2.53 -1.90
N PHE A 119 -3.33 -2.09 -1.43
CA PHE A 119 -2.42 -2.95 -0.64
C PHE A 119 -3.10 -3.49 0.62
N ARG A 120 -4.03 -2.72 1.22
CA ARG A 120 -4.81 -3.16 2.38
C ARG A 120 -5.77 -4.29 2.02
N ALA A 121 -6.43 -4.21 0.86
CA ALA A 121 -7.26 -5.31 0.36
C ALA A 121 -6.42 -6.58 0.16
N LEU A 122 -5.26 -6.48 -0.49
CA LEU A 122 -4.35 -7.62 -0.68
C LEU A 122 -3.93 -8.27 0.65
N ARG A 123 -3.57 -7.46 1.65
CA ARG A 123 -3.24 -7.97 2.99
C ARG A 123 -4.43 -8.69 3.63
N VAL A 124 -5.62 -8.08 3.61
CA VAL A 124 -6.84 -8.66 4.20
C VAL A 124 -7.20 -9.98 3.54
N LEU A 125 -7.21 -10.04 2.21
CA LEU A 125 -7.54 -11.26 1.48
C LEU A 125 -6.53 -12.37 1.73
N LYS A 126 -5.23 -12.06 1.89
CA LYS A 126 -4.19 -13.06 2.23
C LYS A 126 -4.27 -13.57 3.66
N SER A 127 -4.78 -12.76 4.59
CA SER A 127 -4.83 -13.09 6.02
C SER A 127 -6.19 -13.62 6.50
N ALA A 128 -7.25 -13.45 5.70
CA ALA A 128 -8.57 -13.99 6.03
C ALA A 128 -8.55 -15.53 6.09
N HIS A 129 -9.41 -16.11 6.91
CA HIS A 129 -9.59 -17.57 7.01
C HIS A 129 -10.44 -18.09 5.85
N VAL A 130 -11.36 -17.26 5.35
CA VAL A 130 -12.20 -17.54 4.19
C VAL A 130 -12.57 -16.23 3.48
N ILE A 131 -12.67 -16.29 2.16
CA ILE A 131 -13.20 -15.21 1.32
C ILE A 131 -14.57 -15.62 0.81
N LEU A 132 -15.60 -14.86 1.19
CA LEU A 132 -16.93 -14.90 0.62
C LEU A 132 -16.91 -14.16 -0.71
N SER A 133 -17.43 -14.79 -1.77
CA SER A 133 -17.42 -14.24 -3.12
C SER A 133 -18.71 -14.53 -3.86
N GLU A 134 -19.17 -13.56 -4.65
CA GLU A 134 -20.35 -13.70 -5.52
C GLU A 134 -20.15 -14.81 -6.57
N ASP A 135 -19.15 -14.67 -7.45
CA ASP A 135 -18.71 -15.76 -8.34
C ASP A 135 -17.28 -16.20 -7.99
N THR A 136 -17.16 -17.41 -7.44
CA THR A 136 -15.87 -18.00 -7.07
C THR A 136 -14.95 -18.27 -8.27
N ARG A 137 -15.49 -18.41 -9.48
CA ARG A 137 -14.70 -18.58 -10.71
C ARG A 137 -14.11 -17.26 -11.17
N HIS A 138 -14.86 -16.17 -11.05
CA HIS A 138 -14.40 -14.83 -11.36
C HIS A 138 -13.33 -14.38 -10.37
N SER A 139 -13.66 -14.39 -9.08
CA SER A 139 -12.72 -14.05 -8.00
C SER A 139 -11.52 -14.98 -7.94
N GLY A 140 -11.65 -16.25 -8.32
CA GLY A 140 -10.52 -17.17 -8.42
C GLY A 140 -9.41 -16.68 -9.34
N LYS A 141 -9.74 -15.96 -10.44
CA LYS A 141 -8.74 -15.36 -11.33
C LYS A 141 -8.02 -14.19 -10.66
N LEU A 142 -8.76 -13.34 -9.96
CA LEU A 142 -8.21 -12.23 -9.18
C LEU A 142 -7.24 -12.73 -8.11
N LEU A 143 -7.67 -13.71 -7.31
CA LEU A 143 -6.84 -14.31 -6.27
C LEU A 143 -5.60 -14.99 -6.85
N HIS A 144 -5.74 -15.69 -7.98
CA HIS A 144 -4.61 -16.30 -8.67
C HIS A 144 -3.59 -15.25 -9.14
N HIS A 145 -4.05 -14.16 -9.75
CA HIS A 145 -3.17 -13.06 -10.20
C HIS A 145 -2.34 -12.49 -9.03
N TYR A 146 -2.96 -12.34 -7.86
CA TYR A 146 -2.31 -11.81 -6.66
C TYR A 146 -1.65 -12.86 -5.75
N ASN A 147 -1.60 -14.12 -6.20
CA ASN A 147 -1.04 -15.26 -5.49
C ASN A 147 -1.66 -15.44 -4.08
N ILE A 148 -2.97 -15.29 -3.98
CA ILE A 148 -3.77 -15.45 -2.75
C ILE A 148 -4.31 -16.87 -2.69
N LYS A 149 -4.02 -17.59 -1.60
CA LYS A 149 -4.37 -19.01 -1.41
C LYS A 149 -5.57 -19.24 -0.49
N THR A 150 -6.12 -18.18 0.06
CA THR A 150 -7.26 -18.20 0.97
C THR A 150 -8.46 -18.91 0.33
N PRO A 151 -9.13 -19.83 1.05
CA PRO A 151 -10.24 -20.57 0.47
C PRO A 151 -11.43 -19.66 0.15
N LEU A 152 -12.05 -19.92 -0.99
CA LEU A 152 -13.27 -19.24 -1.44
C LEU A 152 -14.52 -19.99 -0.96
N MET A 153 -15.54 -19.23 -0.58
CA MET A 153 -16.90 -19.72 -0.33
C MET A 153 -17.88 -18.88 -1.14
N SER A 154 -18.82 -19.52 -1.85
CA SER A 154 -19.83 -18.79 -2.61
C SER A 154 -20.83 -18.09 -1.70
N TYR A 155 -21.01 -16.80 -1.93
CA TYR A 155 -21.93 -15.92 -1.21
C TYR A 155 -22.50 -14.90 -2.20
N HIS A 156 -23.74 -15.09 -2.60
CA HIS A 156 -24.42 -14.30 -3.63
C HIS A 156 -25.90 -14.14 -3.31
N LYS A 157 -26.58 -13.20 -3.96
CA LYS A 157 -27.97 -12.79 -3.64
C LYS A 157 -28.98 -13.91 -3.44
N PHE A 158 -28.83 -15.01 -4.19
CA PHE A 158 -29.75 -16.16 -4.12
C PHE A 158 -29.46 -17.17 -2.99
N ASN A 159 -28.34 -17.05 -2.27
CA ASN A 159 -27.96 -17.96 -1.19
C ASN A 159 -27.61 -17.26 0.13
N GLU A 160 -27.70 -15.93 0.20
CA GLU A 160 -27.32 -15.14 1.39
C GLU A 160 -27.97 -15.70 2.66
N SER A 161 -29.31 -15.80 2.69
CA SER A 161 -30.06 -16.27 3.85
C SER A 161 -29.66 -17.70 4.30
N GLN A 162 -29.24 -18.56 3.37
CA GLN A 162 -28.77 -19.91 3.70
C GLN A 162 -27.34 -19.89 4.26
N ARG A 163 -26.49 -19.00 3.75
CA ARG A 163 -25.06 -18.92 4.08
C ARG A 163 -24.80 -18.08 5.32
N GLU A 164 -25.65 -17.11 5.63
CA GLU A 164 -25.52 -16.20 6.77
C GLU A 164 -25.28 -16.94 8.09
N LEU A 165 -26.07 -17.98 8.40
CA LEU A 165 -25.89 -18.76 9.64
C LEU A 165 -24.54 -19.47 9.70
N VAL A 166 -24.06 -19.98 8.56
CA VAL A 166 -22.75 -20.64 8.47
C VAL A 166 -21.62 -19.64 8.68
N VAL A 167 -21.74 -18.46 8.07
CA VAL A 167 -20.75 -17.38 8.20
C VAL A 167 -20.75 -16.81 9.62
N LEU A 168 -21.93 -16.58 10.20
CA LEU A 168 -22.11 -16.06 11.55
C LEU A 168 -21.45 -16.98 12.59
N LYS A 169 -21.59 -18.30 12.42
CA LYS A 169 -20.92 -19.27 13.29
C LYS A 169 -19.39 -19.10 13.25
N ARG A 170 -18.80 -19.00 12.06
CA ARG A 170 -17.35 -18.81 11.89
C ARG A 170 -16.87 -17.49 12.51
N LEU A 171 -17.63 -16.42 12.35
CA LEU A 171 -17.35 -15.13 12.96
C LEU A 171 -17.38 -15.20 14.49
N LYS A 172 -18.36 -15.89 15.08
CA LYS A 172 -18.45 -16.12 16.53
C LYS A 172 -17.32 -17.00 17.08
N GLU A 173 -16.75 -17.87 16.26
CA GLU A 173 -15.56 -18.67 16.57
C GLU A 173 -14.25 -17.85 16.50
N GLY A 174 -14.33 -16.56 16.20
CA GLY A 174 -13.17 -15.66 16.17
C GLY A 174 -12.42 -15.66 14.83
N GLU A 175 -13.05 -16.13 13.75
CA GLU A 175 -12.43 -16.08 12.44
C GLU A 175 -12.45 -14.68 11.81
N ILE A 176 -11.49 -14.48 10.91
CA ILE A 176 -11.43 -13.33 9.99
C ILE A 176 -12.10 -13.75 8.69
N VAL A 177 -13.23 -13.15 8.37
CA VAL A 177 -13.98 -13.41 7.14
C VAL A 177 -13.91 -12.19 6.24
N ALA A 178 -13.44 -12.35 5.00
CA ALA A 178 -13.49 -11.28 4.01
C ALA A 178 -14.66 -11.49 3.06
N LEU A 179 -15.41 -10.44 2.74
CA LEU A 179 -16.42 -10.43 1.69
C LEU A 179 -15.93 -9.58 0.51
N ILE A 180 -16.00 -10.15 -0.68
CA ILE A 180 -15.77 -9.47 -1.96
C ILE A 180 -16.98 -9.70 -2.88
N THR A 181 -17.16 -8.79 -3.83
CA THR A 181 -18.08 -8.95 -4.96
C THR A 181 -17.28 -9.02 -6.25
N ASP A 182 -17.94 -9.31 -7.36
CA ASP A 182 -17.25 -9.51 -8.64
C ASP A 182 -16.48 -8.25 -9.07
N ALA A 183 -17.00 -7.08 -8.73
CA ALA A 183 -16.35 -5.81 -9.00
C ALA A 183 -16.81 -4.74 -8.00
N GLY A 184 -15.89 -3.91 -7.52
CA GLY A 184 -16.22 -2.73 -6.73
C GLY A 184 -16.43 -3.04 -5.25
N THR A 185 -17.33 -2.29 -4.61
CA THR A 185 -17.49 -2.27 -3.15
C THR A 185 -18.66 -3.17 -2.71
N PRO A 186 -18.43 -4.21 -1.89
CA PRO A 186 -19.49 -5.09 -1.40
C PRO A 186 -20.62 -4.36 -0.68
N GLY A 187 -21.85 -4.87 -0.82
CA GLY A 187 -23.05 -4.29 -0.22
C GLY A 187 -23.63 -3.07 -0.98
N ILE A 188 -22.98 -2.60 -2.05
CA ILE A 188 -23.48 -1.48 -2.88
C ILE A 188 -23.93 -2.01 -4.24
N SER A 189 -25.24 -2.16 -4.43
CA SER A 189 -25.86 -2.85 -5.58
C SER A 189 -25.47 -4.33 -5.77
N ASP A 190 -24.71 -4.87 -4.82
CA ASP A 190 -24.21 -6.24 -4.76
C ASP A 190 -24.61 -6.90 -3.41
N PRO A 191 -24.42 -8.23 -3.25
CA PRO A 191 -24.61 -8.95 -1.98
C PRO A 191 -23.83 -8.39 -0.79
N GLY A 192 -24.30 -8.67 0.43
CA GLY A 192 -23.55 -8.40 1.66
C GLY A 192 -24.16 -7.41 2.66
N MET A 193 -25.17 -6.64 2.24
CA MET A 193 -25.85 -5.68 3.12
C MET A 193 -26.51 -6.39 4.31
N ASP A 194 -27.21 -7.49 4.06
CA ASP A 194 -27.89 -8.27 5.10
C ASP A 194 -26.89 -8.93 6.07
N LEU A 195 -25.77 -9.46 5.56
CA LEU A 195 -24.71 -10.01 6.41
C LEU A 195 -24.02 -8.94 7.28
N ALA A 196 -23.75 -7.76 6.72
CA ALA A 196 -23.17 -6.66 7.49
C ALA A 196 -24.13 -6.22 8.61
N LYS A 197 -25.43 -6.12 8.31
CA LYS A 197 -26.47 -5.85 9.32
C LYS A 197 -26.50 -6.92 10.40
N LEU A 198 -26.52 -8.19 10.02
CA LEU A 198 -26.51 -9.32 10.96
C LEU A 198 -25.29 -9.28 11.89
N CYS A 199 -24.12 -8.94 11.36
CA CYS A 199 -22.91 -8.80 12.18
C CYS A 199 -23.02 -7.65 13.19
N VAL A 200 -23.59 -6.51 12.78
CA VAL A 200 -23.82 -5.36 13.68
C VAL A 200 -24.80 -5.74 14.79
N ASP A 201 -25.92 -6.39 14.46
CA ASP A 201 -26.93 -6.84 15.43
C ASP A 201 -26.32 -7.81 16.46
N GLU A 202 -25.37 -8.65 16.03
CA GLU A 202 -24.65 -9.63 16.85
C GLU A 202 -23.35 -9.09 17.48
N HIS A 203 -23.10 -7.77 17.40
CA HIS A 203 -21.92 -7.09 17.98
C HIS A 203 -20.57 -7.63 17.45
N ILE A 204 -20.56 -8.14 16.22
CA ILE A 204 -19.36 -8.59 15.52
C ILE A 204 -18.75 -7.39 14.76
N PRO A 205 -17.42 -7.16 14.86
CA PRO A 205 -16.78 -6.07 14.14
C PRO A 205 -16.98 -6.20 12.62
N VAL A 206 -17.50 -5.15 12.00
CA VAL A 206 -17.57 -4.98 10.54
C VAL A 206 -16.56 -3.91 10.13
N VAL A 207 -15.58 -4.29 9.34
CA VAL A 207 -14.44 -3.45 8.96
C VAL A 207 -14.48 -3.15 7.46
N PRO A 208 -14.87 -1.94 7.03
CA PRO A 208 -14.81 -1.57 5.62
C PRO A 208 -13.38 -1.35 5.16
N ILE A 209 -13.00 -1.93 4.02
CA ILE A 209 -11.75 -1.67 3.32
C ILE A 209 -12.05 -0.81 2.09
N PRO A 210 -11.68 0.49 2.11
CA PRO A 210 -11.84 1.37 0.96
C PRO A 210 -11.18 0.76 -0.27
N GLY A 211 -11.84 0.95 -1.41
CA GLY A 211 -11.43 0.42 -2.69
C GLY A 211 -12.24 1.01 -3.83
N PRO A 212 -12.09 0.46 -5.05
CA PRO A 212 -12.75 0.97 -6.24
C PRO A 212 -14.28 0.97 -6.10
N CYS A 213 -14.90 2.04 -6.60
CA CYS A 213 -16.35 2.19 -6.62
C CYS A 213 -16.75 2.94 -7.90
N ALA A 214 -17.46 2.27 -8.81
CA ALA A 214 -17.79 2.80 -10.13
C ALA A 214 -18.57 4.14 -10.04
N LEU A 215 -19.56 4.25 -9.15
CA LEU A 215 -20.31 5.51 -8.97
C LEU A 215 -19.43 6.70 -8.56
N VAL A 216 -18.45 6.48 -7.68
CA VAL A 216 -17.57 7.55 -7.16
C VAL A 216 -16.57 7.95 -8.23
N SER A 217 -15.98 6.97 -8.92
CA SER A 217 -15.08 7.23 -10.06
C SER A 217 -15.80 7.98 -11.20
N ALA A 218 -17.06 7.62 -11.47
CA ALA A 218 -17.83 8.29 -12.50
C ALA A 218 -18.18 9.72 -12.12
N LEU A 219 -18.58 9.95 -10.86
CA LEU A 219 -18.93 11.27 -10.33
C LEU A 219 -17.73 12.21 -10.31
N SER A 220 -16.58 11.76 -9.83
CA SER A 220 -15.36 12.58 -9.73
C SER A 220 -14.86 13.07 -11.08
N ALA A 221 -15.05 12.29 -12.14
CA ALA A 221 -14.68 12.65 -13.51
C ALA A 221 -15.83 13.31 -14.30
N SER A 222 -17.04 13.42 -13.74
CA SER A 222 -18.23 13.83 -14.51
C SER A 222 -18.21 15.30 -14.94
N GLY A 223 -17.75 16.19 -14.08
CA GLY A 223 -17.92 17.64 -14.24
C GLY A 223 -19.32 18.15 -13.83
N LEU A 224 -20.15 17.31 -13.22
CA LEU A 224 -21.41 17.71 -12.57
C LEU A 224 -21.17 18.11 -11.11
N PRO A 225 -22.10 18.84 -10.47
CA PRO A 225 -22.00 19.16 -9.05
C PRO A 225 -21.86 17.91 -8.18
N THR A 226 -20.95 17.98 -7.21
CA THR A 226 -20.60 16.87 -6.30
C THR A 226 -20.89 17.18 -4.84
N ASP A 227 -21.41 18.37 -4.52
CA ASP A 227 -21.75 18.78 -3.15
C ASP A 227 -22.83 17.88 -2.55
N GLU A 228 -23.84 17.57 -3.36
CA GLU A 228 -24.88 16.60 -3.06
C GLU A 228 -25.17 15.72 -4.27
N PHE A 229 -25.33 14.43 -4.04
CA PHE A 229 -25.70 13.47 -5.08
C PHE A 229 -26.56 12.34 -4.50
N THR A 230 -27.34 11.70 -5.37
CA THR A 230 -28.14 10.53 -5.04
C THR A 230 -27.68 9.36 -5.91
N PHE A 231 -27.15 8.32 -5.27
CA PHE A 231 -26.95 7.05 -5.95
C PHE A 231 -28.26 6.26 -5.97
N VAL A 232 -28.80 6.06 -7.17
CA VAL A 232 -30.05 5.32 -7.41
C VAL A 232 -29.79 3.84 -7.67
N GLY A 233 -28.61 3.51 -8.22
CA GLY A 233 -28.27 2.15 -8.63
C GLY A 233 -29.08 1.69 -9.85
N PHE A 234 -29.49 0.43 -9.86
CA PHE A 234 -30.29 -0.15 -10.93
C PHE A 234 -31.78 0.17 -10.78
N LEU A 235 -32.41 0.63 -11.86
CA LEU A 235 -33.85 0.91 -11.86
C LEU A 235 -34.70 -0.36 -11.78
N PRO A 236 -35.92 -0.27 -11.19
CA PRO A 236 -36.89 -1.37 -11.17
C PRO A 236 -37.19 -1.94 -12.57
N LYS A 237 -37.42 -3.26 -12.63
CA LYS A 237 -37.75 -3.94 -13.89
C LYS A 237 -39.14 -3.56 -14.42
N HIS A 238 -40.11 -3.35 -13.52
CA HIS A 238 -41.48 -3.00 -13.89
C HIS A 238 -41.59 -1.51 -14.27
N SER A 239 -42.26 -1.23 -15.40
CA SER A 239 -42.37 0.10 -16.00
C SER A 239 -43.00 1.13 -15.06
N GLY A 240 -44.08 0.78 -14.35
CA GLY A 240 -44.74 1.67 -13.40
C GLY A 240 -43.82 2.13 -12.27
N SER A 241 -43.19 1.18 -11.56
CA SER A 241 -42.25 1.47 -10.47
C SER A 241 -41.00 2.20 -10.96
N ARG A 242 -40.50 1.86 -12.15
CA ARG A 242 -39.36 2.55 -12.76
C ARG A 242 -39.67 4.00 -13.06
N ARG A 243 -40.81 4.26 -13.73
CA ARG A 243 -41.24 5.63 -14.04
C ARG A 243 -41.43 6.44 -12.77
N LYS A 244 -42.09 5.88 -11.75
CA LYS A 244 -42.23 6.52 -10.44
C LYS A 244 -40.88 6.89 -9.83
N ARG A 245 -39.87 5.99 -9.89
CA ARG A 245 -38.54 6.26 -9.36
C ARG A 245 -37.79 7.35 -10.15
N LEU A 246 -37.92 7.36 -11.48
CA LEU A 246 -37.35 8.37 -12.35
C LEU A 246 -37.96 9.75 -12.10
N THR A 247 -39.28 9.84 -11.94
CA THR A 247 -39.97 11.09 -11.59
C THR A 247 -39.43 11.66 -10.28
N VAL A 248 -39.34 10.84 -9.23
CA VAL A 248 -38.76 11.26 -7.94
C VAL A 248 -37.32 11.78 -8.11
N SER A 249 -36.50 11.14 -8.95
CA SER A 249 -35.14 11.59 -9.24
C SER A 249 -35.07 12.88 -10.05
N ALA A 250 -36.02 13.12 -10.96
CA ALA A 250 -36.03 14.33 -11.79
C ALA A 250 -36.29 15.60 -10.99
N ASP A 251 -37.03 15.48 -9.88
CA ASP A 251 -37.37 16.55 -8.94
C ASP A 251 -36.25 16.83 -7.92
N GLN A 252 -35.15 16.06 -7.92
CA GLN A 252 -34.03 16.27 -6.99
C GLN A 252 -33.06 17.32 -7.52
N LYS A 253 -32.61 18.23 -6.64
CA LYS A 253 -31.54 19.20 -6.93
C LYS A 253 -30.14 18.58 -7.01
N ALA A 254 -29.95 17.45 -6.34
CA ALA A 254 -28.69 16.73 -6.31
C ALA A 254 -28.45 15.92 -7.60
N THR A 255 -27.19 15.74 -8.00
CA THR A 255 -26.81 14.89 -9.15
C THR A 255 -27.33 13.46 -8.95
N GLN A 256 -27.98 12.89 -9.96
CA GLN A 256 -28.58 11.55 -9.90
C GLN A 256 -27.71 10.53 -10.63
N ILE A 257 -27.37 9.41 -9.98
CA ILE A 257 -26.43 8.40 -10.52
C ILE A 257 -27.11 7.05 -10.67
N PHE A 258 -27.03 6.46 -11.86
CA PHE A 258 -27.67 5.21 -12.24
C PHE A 258 -26.67 4.20 -12.81
N TYR A 259 -26.90 2.92 -12.53
CA TYR A 259 -26.29 1.83 -13.29
C TYR A 259 -27.27 1.31 -14.34
N VAL A 260 -26.81 1.24 -15.60
CA VAL A 260 -27.67 0.93 -16.73
C VAL A 260 -27.03 -0.15 -17.60
N PRO A 261 -27.66 -1.34 -17.75
CA PRO A 261 -27.19 -2.33 -18.70
C PRO A 261 -27.22 -1.78 -20.13
N PRO A 262 -26.22 -2.04 -20.99
CA PRO A 262 -26.13 -1.40 -22.32
C PRO A 262 -27.34 -1.64 -23.22
N HIS A 263 -27.91 -2.85 -23.17
CA HIS A 263 -29.11 -3.21 -23.92
C HIS A 263 -30.38 -2.45 -23.48
N LYS A 264 -30.33 -1.73 -22.35
CA LYS A 264 -31.40 -0.87 -21.84
C LYS A 264 -31.11 0.62 -21.99
N LEU A 265 -29.95 1.00 -22.54
CA LEU A 265 -29.56 2.41 -22.62
C LEU A 265 -30.58 3.23 -23.41
N SER A 266 -31.00 2.77 -24.59
CA SER A 266 -31.96 3.51 -25.42
C SER A 266 -33.30 3.72 -24.71
N GLN A 267 -33.81 2.69 -24.02
CA GLN A 267 -35.03 2.82 -23.21
C GLN A 267 -34.83 3.81 -22.06
N PHE A 268 -33.69 3.72 -21.37
CA PHE A 268 -33.38 4.61 -20.25
C PHE A 268 -33.30 6.07 -20.71
N LEU A 269 -32.63 6.34 -21.84
CA LEU A 269 -32.50 7.69 -22.39
C LEU A 269 -33.86 8.24 -22.83
N GLU A 270 -34.71 7.42 -23.48
CA GLU A 270 -36.06 7.84 -23.88
C GLU A 270 -36.92 8.21 -22.67
N GLU A 271 -36.99 7.32 -21.67
CA GLU A 271 -37.76 7.55 -20.45
C GLU A 271 -37.20 8.74 -19.65
N SER A 272 -35.88 8.88 -19.57
CA SER A 272 -35.23 9.97 -18.81
C SER A 272 -35.41 11.31 -19.50
N SER A 273 -35.25 11.40 -20.83
CA SER A 273 -35.45 12.66 -21.58
C SER A 273 -36.88 13.20 -21.39
N SER A 274 -37.88 12.30 -21.47
CA SER A 274 -39.29 12.66 -21.26
C SER A 274 -39.60 13.14 -19.84
N ILE A 275 -38.83 12.75 -18.83
CA ILE A 275 -39.13 13.03 -17.42
C ILE A 275 -38.25 14.17 -16.87
N PHE A 276 -36.95 14.15 -17.15
CA PHE A 276 -35.97 15.15 -16.68
C PHE A 276 -35.93 16.40 -17.58
N GLY A 277 -36.39 16.27 -18.82
CA GLY A 277 -36.31 17.29 -19.87
C GLY A 277 -35.09 17.10 -20.78
N ASP A 278 -35.28 17.31 -22.08
CA ASP A 278 -34.30 17.08 -23.14
C ASP A 278 -32.98 17.84 -22.93
N ALA A 279 -33.05 19.05 -22.37
CA ALA A 279 -31.90 19.93 -22.15
C ALA A 279 -31.08 19.58 -20.88
N ARG A 280 -31.50 18.60 -20.06
CA ARG A 280 -30.79 18.25 -18.83
C ARG A 280 -29.41 17.67 -19.18
N ARG A 281 -28.36 18.20 -18.54
CA ARG A 281 -27.01 17.67 -18.75
C ARG A 281 -26.86 16.28 -18.15
N CYS A 282 -26.12 15.42 -18.83
CA CYS A 282 -25.80 14.09 -18.37
C CYS A 282 -24.39 13.67 -18.80
N VAL A 283 -23.89 12.64 -18.11
CA VAL A 283 -22.60 12.00 -18.38
C VAL A 283 -22.83 10.51 -18.46
N ILE A 284 -22.30 9.87 -19.51
CA ILE A 284 -22.30 8.43 -19.67
C ILE A 284 -20.86 7.96 -19.56
N ALA A 285 -20.52 7.39 -18.41
CA ALA A 285 -19.22 6.78 -18.13
C ALA A 285 -19.29 5.30 -18.50
N ARG A 286 -18.45 4.89 -19.46
CA ARG A 286 -18.43 3.54 -20.03
C ARG A 286 -17.09 2.87 -19.78
N GLU A 287 -17.13 1.60 -19.38
CA GLU A 287 -15.95 0.74 -19.28
C GLU A 287 -14.82 1.39 -18.46
N MET A 288 -15.18 2.06 -17.36
CA MET A 288 -14.23 2.74 -16.49
C MET A 288 -13.12 1.80 -16.04
N THR A 289 -11.89 2.31 -16.04
CA THR A 289 -10.61 1.64 -15.76
C THR A 289 -10.20 0.58 -16.79
N LYS A 290 -11.02 0.29 -17.81
CA LYS A 290 -10.72 -0.72 -18.85
C LYS A 290 -10.15 -0.06 -20.10
N LEU A 291 -9.72 -0.88 -21.07
CA LEU A 291 -9.12 -0.43 -22.34
C LEU A 291 -9.99 0.55 -23.14
N HIS A 292 -11.32 0.44 -23.02
CA HIS A 292 -12.29 1.23 -23.77
C HIS A 292 -13.01 2.28 -22.90
N GLU A 293 -12.34 2.76 -21.85
CA GLU A 293 -12.85 3.82 -20.98
C GLU A 293 -13.28 5.04 -21.81
N GLU A 294 -14.49 5.53 -21.53
CA GLU A 294 -15.08 6.65 -22.25
C GLU A 294 -16.02 7.43 -21.34
N PHE A 295 -15.88 8.76 -21.33
CA PHE A 295 -16.81 9.69 -20.68
C PHE A 295 -17.46 10.56 -21.74
N TRP A 296 -18.69 10.22 -22.11
CA TRP A 296 -19.51 11.08 -22.97
C TRP A 296 -20.24 12.11 -22.12
N ARG A 297 -20.30 13.37 -22.57
CA ARG A 297 -20.94 14.49 -21.87
C ARG A 297 -21.77 15.30 -22.85
N GLY A 298 -22.97 15.70 -22.43
CA GLY A 298 -23.90 16.49 -23.22
C GLY A 298 -25.26 16.58 -22.55
N THR A 299 -26.29 16.83 -23.31
CA THR A 299 -27.69 16.81 -22.88
C THR A 299 -28.35 15.45 -23.12
N LEU A 300 -29.49 15.18 -22.48
CA LEU A 300 -30.24 13.94 -22.73
C LEU A 300 -30.68 13.80 -24.20
N SER A 301 -31.02 14.90 -24.87
CA SER A 301 -31.34 14.89 -26.30
C SER A 301 -30.15 14.46 -27.16
N GLU A 302 -28.98 15.08 -26.94
CA GLU A 302 -27.76 14.73 -27.68
C GLU A 302 -27.35 13.27 -27.41
N ALA A 303 -27.54 12.79 -26.17
CA ALA A 303 -27.27 11.40 -25.82
C ALA A 303 -28.19 10.43 -26.61
N LYS A 304 -29.49 10.75 -26.71
CA LYS A 304 -30.43 9.96 -27.51
C LYS A 304 -29.98 9.85 -28.97
N GLU A 305 -29.60 10.97 -29.57
CA GLU A 305 -29.14 11.00 -30.95
C GLU A 305 -27.88 10.15 -31.15
N VAL A 306 -26.84 10.38 -30.36
CA VAL A 306 -25.55 9.66 -30.45
C VAL A 306 -25.73 8.15 -30.25
N PHE A 307 -26.45 7.76 -29.19
CA PHE A 307 -26.58 6.35 -28.82
C PHE A 307 -27.73 5.62 -29.53
N SER A 308 -28.53 6.31 -30.35
CA SER A 308 -29.42 5.68 -31.33
C SER A 308 -28.64 5.07 -32.50
N LEU A 309 -27.57 5.74 -32.93
CA LEU A 309 -26.69 5.31 -34.03
C LEU A 309 -25.59 4.36 -33.54
N ARG A 310 -25.15 4.51 -32.29
CA ARG A 310 -24.06 3.73 -31.69
C ARG A 310 -24.53 3.04 -30.42
N GLN A 311 -24.78 1.73 -30.48
CA GLN A 311 -25.03 0.96 -29.27
C GLN A 311 -23.73 0.65 -28.52
N PRO A 312 -23.54 1.14 -27.29
CA PRO A 312 -22.36 0.86 -26.52
C PRO A 312 -22.42 -0.57 -25.96
N LYS A 313 -21.24 -1.12 -25.66
CA LYS A 313 -21.07 -2.39 -24.94
C LYS A 313 -20.30 -2.14 -23.64
N GLY A 314 -20.39 -3.10 -22.72
CA GLY A 314 -19.67 -3.07 -21.45
C GLY A 314 -20.54 -2.65 -20.28
N GLU A 315 -19.95 -1.98 -19.30
CA GLU A 315 -20.65 -1.43 -18.15
C GLU A 315 -20.85 0.07 -18.30
N LEU A 316 -22.02 0.57 -17.89
CA LEU A 316 -22.38 1.99 -17.97
C LEU A 316 -22.81 2.52 -16.61
N THR A 317 -22.20 3.63 -16.21
CA THR A 317 -22.68 4.50 -15.13
C THR A 317 -23.15 5.81 -15.74
N ILE A 318 -24.41 6.17 -15.49
CA ILE A 318 -25.01 7.38 -16.04
C ILE A 318 -25.26 8.37 -14.91
N LEU A 319 -24.81 9.60 -15.09
CA LEU A 319 -25.04 10.70 -14.18
C LEU A 319 -25.93 11.72 -14.88
N ILE A 320 -26.97 12.19 -14.21
CA ILE A 320 -27.85 13.23 -14.71
C ILE A 320 -27.80 14.38 -13.72
N GLU A 321 -27.62 15.59 -14.24
CA GLU A 321 -27.63 16.81 -13.45
C GLU A 321 -28.95 16.93 -12.67
N GLY A 322 -28.87 17.43 -11.43
CA GLY A 322 -30.06 17.73 -10.65
C GLY A 322 -30.90 18.84 -11.26
N GLN A 323 -32.10 19.05 -10.73
CA GLN A 323 -32.96 20.14 -11.15
C GLN A 323 -32.30 21.47 -10.76
N ALA A 324 -32.09 22.34 -11.75
CA ALA A 324 -31.63 23.69 -11.47
C ALA A 324 -32.63 24.38 -10.54
N ASP A 325 -32.10 25.17 -9.60
CA ASP A 325 -32.94 26.14 -8.89
C ASP A 325 -33.64 26.97 -9.96
N SER A 326 -34.97 26.93 -9.96
CA SER A 326 -35.74 27.96 -10.65
C SER A 326 -35.18 29.25 -10.11
N LYS A 327 -34.52 30.06 -10.96
CA LYS A 327 -34.33 31.46 -10.60
C LYS A 327 -35.73 31.94 -10.30
N VAL A 328 -36.04 32.16 -9.02
CA VAL A 328 -37.12 33.07 -8.67
C VAL A 328 -36.65 34.35 -9.31
N GLU A 329 -37.21 34.68 -10.48
CA GLU A 329 -37.02 36.03 -10.98
C GLU A 329 -37.43 36.94 -9.84
N PRO A 330 -36.56 37.87 -9.41
CA PRO A 330 -36.99 38.85 -8.43
C PRO A 330 -38.29 39.43 -8.95
N PRO A 331 -39.35 39.51 -8.12
CA PRO A 331 -40.63 40.03 -8.57
C PRO A 331 -40.38 41.34 -9.31
N SER A 332 -40.97 41.48 -10.50
CA SER A 332 -40.77 42.69 -11.30
C SER A 332 -41.10 43.92 -10.46
N ASP A 333 -40.50 45.08 -10.77
CA ASP A 333 -40.80 46.32 -10.06
C ASP A 333 -42.31 46.60 -9.98
N ILE A 334 -43.07 46.14 -11.00
CA ILE A 334 -44.53 46.24 -11.06
C ILE A 334 -45.22 45.30 -10.05
N GLN A 335 -44.72 44.07 -9.87
CA GLN A 335 -45.21 43.16 -8.84
C GLN A 335 -44.88 43.66 -7.44
N LEU A 336 -43.65 44.14 -7.23
CA LEU A 336 -43.27 44.77 -5.98
C LEU A 336 -44.13 45.98 -5.67
N GLU A 337 -44.41 46.85 -6.66
CA GLU A 337 -45.26 48.02 -6.46
C GLU A 337 -46.72 47.66 -6.16
N ASN A 338 -47.25 46.60 -6.78
CA ASN A 338 -48.60 46.12 -6.48
C ASN A 338 -48.70 45.50 -5.09
N ASP A 339 -47.74 44.65 -4.71
CA ASP A 339 -47.68 44.04 -3.38
C ASP A 339 -47.52 45.12 -2.29
N LEU A 340 -46.70 46.14 -2.54
CA LEU A 340 -46.52 47.28 -1.63
C LEU A 340 -47.80 48.11 -1.50
N ARG A 341 -48.54 48.33 -2.60
CA ARG A 341 -49.83 49.03 -2.59
C ARG A 341 -50.89 48.25 -1.83
N GLU A 342 -50.91 46.92 -1.97
CA GLU A 342 -51.83 46.04 -1.25
C GLU A 342 -51.53 46.03 0.26
N LEU A 343 -50.25 46.00 0.64
CA LEU A 343 -49.79 46.05 2.03
C LEU A 343 -50.02 47.42 2.70
N ILE A 344 -49.89 48.52 1.95
CA ILE A 344 -50.23 49.86 2.44
C ILE A 344 -51.75 49.99 2.62
N ALA A 345 -52.54 49.40 1.71
CA ALA A 345 -54.00 49.39 1.79
C ALA A 345 -54.53 48.52 2.95
N SER A 346 -53.80 47.48 3.37
CA SER A 346 -54.16 46.64 4.51
C SER A 346 -53.79 47.24 5.87
N GLY A 347 -53.08 48.37 5.90
CA GLY A 347 -52.84 49.16 7.12
C GLY A 347 -51.71 48.63 8.02
N GLU A 348 -50.81 47.78 7.50
CA GLU A 348 -49.64 47.35 8.27
C GLU A 348 -48.57 48.45 8.33
N SER A 349 -48.02 48.70 9.53
CA SER A 349 -47.02 49.74 9.76
C SER A 349 -45.64 49.29 9.27
N LEU A 350 -44.92 50.17 8.56
CA LEU A 350 -43.59 49.92 7.97
C LEU A 350 -42.52 49.35 8.94
N SER A 351 -42.68 49.50 10.25
CA SER A 351 -41.73 49.03 11.26
C SER A 351 -41.83 47.53 11.62
N SER A 352 -42.92 46.82 11.26
CA SER A 352 -43.04 45.37 11.52
C SER A 352 -42.29 44.50 10.51
N LEU A 353 -41.91 45.07 9.36
CA LEU A 353 -41.38 44.34 8.18
C LEU A 353 -39.88 44.03 8.23
N THR A 354 -39.09 44.72 9.06
CA THR A 354 -37.63 44.46 9.19
C THR A 354 -37.29 43.28 10.09
N SER A 355 -38.27 42.74 10.83
CA SER A 355 -38.09 41.63 11.78
C SER A 355 -38.39 40.24 11.22
N SER A 356 -39.06 40.14 10.06
CA SER A 356 -39.51 38.87 9.47
C SER A 356 -38.77 38.47 8.19
N SER A 357 -37.91 39.34 7.65
CA SER A 357 -37.13 39.10 6.43
C SER A 357 -35.68 38.77 6.78
N SER A 358 -35.38 37.50 6.99
CA SER A 358 -34.02 36.96 7.14
C SER A 358 -33.27 36.98 5.81
N ILE A 359 -32.79 38.17 5.42
CA ILE A 359 -31.78 38.34 4.37
C ILE A 359 -30.40 38.37 5.05
N PRO A 360 -29.46 37.47 4.73
CA PRO A 360 -28.12 37.51 5.31
C PRO A 360 -27.35 38.74 4.83
N HIS A 361 -26.95 39.59 5.78
CA HIS A 361 -26.00 40.67 5.56
C HIS A 361 -24.63 40.12 5.12
N ASN A 362 -24.12 40.59 3.98
CA ASN A 362 -22.71 40.43 3.61
C ASN A 362 -22.05 41.83 3.60
N PRO A 363 -21.14 42.15 4.53
CA PRO A 363 -20.59 43.50 4.66
C PRO A 363 -19.23 43.60 3.97
N SER A 364 -19.18 44.11 2.73
CA SER A 364 -18.06 44.92 2.21
C SER A 364 -18.15 45.09 0.69
N PHE A 365 -18.77 46.19 0.25
CA PHE A 365 -18.52 46.77 -1.06
C PHE A 365 -18.02 48.19 -0.84
N ASN A 366 -16.79 48.47 -1.26
CA ASN A 366 -16.21 49.80 -1.30
C ASN A 366 -15.70 50.02 -2.73
N PRO A 367 -16.14 51.06 -3.46
CA PRO A 367 -15.85 51.18 -4.88
C PRO A 367 -14.53 51.93 -5.10
N LYS A 368 -13.58 51.29 -5.79
CA LYS A 368 -12.51 52.00 -6.50
C LYS A 368 -12.30 51.39 -7.88
N PHE A 369 -12.75 52.12 -8.89
CA PHE A 369 -12.33 51.97 -10.27
C PHE A 369 -10.91 52.53 -10.43
N GLN A 370 -9.99 51.73 -10.99
CA GLN A 370 -9.00 52.22 -11.94
C GLN A 370 -8.37 51.06 -12.73
N THR A 371 -8.78 51.00 -13.99
CA THR A 371 -8.07 50.62 -15.21
C THR A 371 -6.59 50.21 -15.12
N SER A 372 -6.27 48.98 -15.54
CA SER A 372 -5.22 48.71 -16.55
C SER A 372 -5.17 47.20 -16.87
N ALA A 373 -5.34 46.87 -18.15
CA ALA A 373 -5.28 45.51 -18.69
C ALA A 373 -3.84 44.94 -18.69
N PRO A 374 -3.64 43.62 -18.50
CA PRO A 374 -2.40 42.95 -18.89
C PRO A 374 -2.55 42.27 -20.26
N PRO A 375 -1.53 42.32 -21.14
CA PRO A 375 -1.64 41.81 -22.49
C PRO A 375 -1.36 40.31 -22.61
N GLN A 376 -1.86 39.78 -23.73
CA GLN A 376 -1.82 38.41 -24.19
C GLN A 376 -0.43 37.95 -24.62
N HIS A 377 -0.21 36.63 -24.51
CA HIS A 377 0.89 35.85 -25.06
C HIS A 377 1.20 36.15 -26.53
N VAL A 378 2.49 36.30 -26.85
CA VAL A 378 3.05 35.94 -28.16
C VAL A 378 4.37 35.20 -27.92
N TYR A 379 4.36 33.88 -28.13
CA TYR A 379 5.58 33.08 -28.28
C TYR A 379 6.11 33.27 -29.70
N ILE A 380 7.31 33.84 -29.84
CA ILE A 380 8.05 33.82 -31.11
C ILE A 380 8.89 32.55 -31.18
N ILE A 381 8.58 31.77 -32.21
CA ILE A 381 9.32 30.62 -32.71
C ILE A 381 10.64 31.10 -33.32
N GLN A 382 11.78 30.63 -32.81
CA GLN A 382 13.01 30.57 -33.61
C GLN A 382 13.41 29.12 -33.84
N ARG A 383 13.13 28.67 -35.07
CA ARG A 383 13.69 27.48 -35.68
C ARG A 383 15.20 27.68 -35.85
N ARG A 384 16.01 26.78 -35.30
CA ARG A 384 17.27 26.36 -35.95
C ARG A 384 17.24 24.86 -36.18
N ARG A 385 16.96 24.51 -37.45
CA ARG A 385 17.31 23.24 -38.06
C ARG A 385 18.80 23.27 -38.36
N THR A 386 19.55 22.31 -37.83
CA THR A 386 20.69 21.73 -38.54
C THR A 386 20.63 20.22 -38.36
N ASN A 387 20.43 19.55 -39.50
CA ASN A 387 20.60 18.12 -39.72
C ASN A 387 22.05 17.72 -39.43
N THR A 388 22.25 16.62 -38.70
CA THR A 388 23.24 15.59 -39.07
C THR A 388 22.80 14.25 -38.51
N ASN A 389 22.61 13.28 -39.42
CA ASN A 389 22.53 11.86 -39.10
C ASN A 389 23.90 11.40 -38.57
N SER A 390 23.93 10.73 -37.42
CA SER A 390 24.96 9.73 -37.15
C SER A 390 24.52 8.76 -36.05
N LEU A 391 24.23 7.54 -36.48
CA LEU A 391 24.38 6.25 -35.80
C LEU A 391 24.77 6.28 -34.32
N LEU A 392 23.89 5.74 -33.49
CA LEU A 392 24.18 5.28 -32.13
C LEU A 392 25.37 4.31 -32.16
N ARG A 393 26.51 4.76 -31.65
CA ARG A 393 27.64 3.91 -31.27
C ARG A 393 28.05 4.31 -29.86
N CYS A 394 27.40 3.70 -28.86
CA CYS A 394 27.82 3.84 -27.48
C CYS A 394 28.97 2.85 -27.23
N SER A 395 30.16 3.40 -27.02
CA SER A 395 31.31 2.66 -26.52
C SER A 395 31.06 2.32 -25.05
N ALA A 396 31.06 1.03 -24.73
CA ALA A 396 31.12 0.54 -23.37
C ALA A 396 32.51 0.85 -22.80
N SER A 397 32.59 1.65 -21.74
CA SER A 397 33.76 1.65 -20.87
C SER A 397 33.69 0.38 -20.02
N SER A 398 34.43 -0.62 -20.48
CA SER A 398 34.74 -1.86 -19.78
C SER A 398 35.37 -1.57 -18.41
N PHE A 399 34.71 -2.01 -17.33
CA PHE A 399 35.35 -2.21 -16.04
C PHE A 399 36.18 -3.49 -16.12
N SER A 400 37.45 -3.39 -15.76
CA SER A 400 38.38 -4.51 -15.70
C SER A 400 38.08 -5.37 -14.47
N ASP A 401 37.72 -6.63 -14.71
CA ASP A 401 37.80 -7.69 -13.71
C ASP A 401 39.24 -7.83 -13.24
N ASN A 402 39.50 -7.53 -11.97
CA ASN A 402 40.61 -8.12 -11.23
C ASN A 402 40.27 -8.11 -9.74
N HIS A 403 40.15 -9.31 -9.18
CA HIS A 403 40.26 -9.55 -7.75
C HIS A 403 41.60 -8.99 -7.26
N HIS A 404 41.58 -7.79 -6.71
CA HIS A 404 42.67 -7.27 -5.90
C HIS A 404 42.15 -6.95 -4.49
N THR A 405 42.65 -7.71 -3.53
CA THR A 405 42.75 -7.32 -2.13
C THR A 405 43.60 -6.05 -2.03
N ASN A 406 42.99 -4.88 -2.14
CA ASN A 406 43.57 -3.60 -1.73
C ASN A 406 42.42 -2.66 -1.34
N SER A 407 42.53 -2.04 -0.17
CA SER A 407 41.60 -1.01 0.29
C SER A 407 41.54 0.13 -0.73
N PRO A 408 40.35 0.60 -1.16
CA PRO A 408 40.25 1.74 -2.04
C PRO A 408 40.75 2.99 -1.32
N LYS A 409 41.57 3.80 -1.99
CA LYS A 409 42.02 5.09 -1.48
C LYS A 409 40.83 6.05 -1.43
N SER A 410 40.72 6.81 -0.35
CA SER A 410 39.58 7.66 0.00
C SER A 410 39.28 8.86 -0.92
N ASP A 411 39.93 8.96 -2.09
CA ASP A 411 39.80 10.08 -3.03
C ASP A 411 39.24 9.68 -4.41
N ASP A 412 38.90 8.40 -4.62
CA ASP A 412 38.32 7.96 -5.89
C ASP A 412 36.84 8.36 -5.94
N LEU A 413 36.54 9.39 -6.74
CA LEU A 413 35.19 9.84 -7.03
C LEU A 413 34.43 8.77 -7.84
N VAL A 414 33.28 8.32 -7.34
CA VAL A 414 32.47 7.26 -7.96
C VAL A 414 31.15 7.82 -8.49
N ASP A 415 30.77 7.45 -9.71
CA ASP A 415 29.44 7.76 -10.26
C ASP A 415 28.40 6.75 -9.72
N LEU A 416 27.49 7.24 -8.88
CA LEU A 416 26.49 6.44 -8.19
C LEU A 416 25.08 6.82 -8.64
N PRO A 417 24.27 5.87 -9.17
CA PRO A 417 22.84 6.08 -9.39
C PRO A 417 22.13 6.38 -8.07
N LEU A 418 21.32 7.44 -8.02
CA LEU A 418 20.63 7.86 -6.81
C LEU A 418 19.12 7.59 -6.87
N PHE A 419 18.61 7.10 -5.74
CA PHE A 419 17.22 6.88 -5.43
C PHE A 419 16.78 7.87 -4.33
N PRO A 420 16.19 9.01 -4.70
CA PRO A 420 15.64 9.96 -3.74
C PRO A 420 14.38 9.40 -3.08
N LEU A 421 14.35 9.31 -1.76
CA LEU A 421 13.22 8.80 -0.97
C LEU A 421 12.92 9.72 0.23
N PRO A 422 11.66 9.78 0.71
CA PRO A 422 11.30 10.50 1.94
C PRO A 422 11.64 9.70 3.21
N LEU A 423 12.71 8.91 3.18
CA LEU A 423 13.21 8.09 4.29
C LEU A 423 14.74 8.03 4.25
N VAL A 424 15.34 7.69 5.39
CA VAL A 424 16.79 7.59 5.55
C VAL A 424 17.19 6.11 5.65
N LEU A 425 18.17 5.69 4.83
CA LEU A 425 18.75 4.35 4.91
C LEU A 425 20.05 4.41 5.74
N PHE A 426 20.19 3.51 6.70
CA PHE A 426 21.41 3.36 7.50
C PHE A 426 22.22 2.13 7.08
N PRO A 427 23.56 2.15 7.27
CA PRO A 427 24.38 0.95 7.21
C PRO A 427 23.80 -0.20 8.04
N GLY A 428 23.72 -1.40 7.44
CA GLY A 428 23.16 -2.59 8.06
C GLY A 428 21.63 -2.70 8.06
N ALA A 429 20.90 -1.59 7.85
CA ALA A 429 19.44 -1.60 7.83
C ALA A 429 18.88 -2.24 6.55
N ILE A 430 17.73 -2.90 6.67
CA ILE A 430 17.03 -3.53 5.53
C ILE A 430 15.93 -2.62 5.04
N LEU A 431 15.89 -2.37 3.74
CA LEU A 431 14.90 -1.53 3.09
C LEU A 431 14.20 -2.31 1.95
N PRO A 432 12.94 -2.70 2.14
CA PRO A 432 12.11 -3.23 1.07
C PRO A 432 11.61 -2.10 0.17
N LEU A 433 11.76 -2.24 -1.15
CA LEU A 433 11.35 -1.25 -2.14
C LEU A 433 10.50 -1.88 -3.24
N GLN A 434 9.43 -1.18 -3.63
CA GLN A 434 8.65 -1.51 -4.82
C GLN A 434 8.90 -0.48 -5.90
N ILE A 435 9.56 -0.89 -6.98
CA ILE A 435 9.94 -0.04 -8.10
C ILE A 435 8.85 -0.09 -9.16
N PHE A 436 8.05 0.97 -9.25
CA PHE A 436 6.98 1.10 -10.25
C PHE A 436 7.24 2.23 -11.26
N GLU A 437 7.92 3.31 -10.86
CA GLU A 437 8.20 4.43 -11.78
C GLU A 437 9.15 4.01 -12.91
N PHE A 438 8.81 4.42 -14.13
CA PHE A 438 9.52 4.06 -15.35
C PHE A 438 11.03 4.36 -15.30
N ARG A 439 11.42 5.53 -14.76
CA ARG A 439 12.83 5.90 -14.64
C ARG A 439 13.64 4.95 -13.76
N TYR A 440 13.06 4.49 -12.65
CA TYR A 440 13.73 3.58 -11.74
C TYR A 440 13.67 2.13 -12.23
N ARG A 441 12.66 1.76 -13.02
CA ARG A 441 12.66 0.49 -13.76
C ARG A 441 13.84 0.40 -14.73
N ILE A 442 14.16 1.49 -15.43
CA ILE A 442 15.36 1.57 -16.28
C ILE A 442 16.63 1.45 -15.42
N MET A 443 16.71 2.18 -14.31
CA MET A 443 17.83 2.09 -13.37
C MET A 443 18.06 0.65 -12.92
N MET A 444 17.00 -0.04 -12.49
CA MET A 444 17.11 -1.43 -12.04
C MET A 444 17.52 -2.38 -13.14
N GLN A 445 17.01 -2.20 -14.36
CA GLN A 445 17.45 -3.02 -15.49
C GLN A 445 18.96 -2.87 -15.73
N THR A 446 19.54 -1.68 -15.54
CA THR A 446 20.99 -1.48 -15.62
C THR A 446 21.73 -2.10 -14.42
N LEU A 447 21.22 -1.90 -13.21
CA LEU A 447 21.85 -2.37 -11.97
C LEU A 447 21.89 -3.90 -11.87
N LEU A 448 20.84 -4.60 -12.34
CA LEU A 448 20.78 -6.07 -12.39
C LEU A 448 21.83 -6.70 -13.32
N HIS A 449 22.41 -5.91 -14.23
CA HIS A 449 23.48 -6.35 -15.13
C HIS A 449 24.85 -5.78 -14.73
N THR A 450 24.92 -5.03 -13.62
CA THR A 450 26.15 -4.41 -13.11
C THR A 450 26.31 -4.78 -11.63
N ASP A 451 26.53 -3.80 -10.77
CA ASP A 451 27.05 -3.99 -9.42
C ASP A 451 25.97 -4.02 -8.33
N LEU A 452 24.68 -4.10 -8.71
CA LEU A 452 23.53 -4.20 -7.77
C LEU A 452 23.48 -3.14 -6.65
N ARG A 453 24.28 -2.07 -6.75
CA ARG A 453 24.41 -0.99 -5.77
C ARG A 453 23.85 0.31 -6.29
N PHE A 454 23.11 1.02 -5.45
CA PHE A 454 22.59 2.35 -5.73
C PHE A 454 22.57 3.20 -4.45
N GLY A 455 22.68 4.51 -4.57
CA GLY A 455 22.59 5.40 -3.42
C GLY A 455 21.15 5.69 -3.06
N VAL A 456 20.76 5.50 -1.80
CA VAL A 456 19.51 6.05 -1.26
C VAL A 456 19.84 7.40 -0.63
N ILE A 457 19.10 8.43 -1.04
CA ILE A 457 19.29 9.79 -0.57
C ILE A 457 17.98 10.37 -0.06
N TYR A 458 18.03 10.98 1.12
CA TYR A 458 16.86 11.59 1.72
C TYR A 458 16.43 12.82 0.92
N THR A 459 15.13 12.95 0.65
CA THR A 459 14.55 14.13 0.05
C THR A 459 13.26 14.51 0.78
N ASP A 460 13.08 15.80 1.01
CA ASP A 460 11.87 16.37 1.59
C ASP A 460 11.44 17.59 0.77
N ALA A 461 10.14 17.86 0.76
CA ALA A 461 9.57 19.00 0.06
C ALA A 461 10.07 20.35 0.61
N VAL A 462 10.48 20.39 1.88
CA VAL A 462 10.91 21.63 2.57
C VAL A 462 12.42 21.84 2.50
N SER A 463 13.22 20.83 2.86
CA SER A 463 14.69 20.96 2.90
C SER A 463 15.40 20.58 1.60
N GLY A 464 14.67 20.02 0.63
CA GLY A 464 15.25 19.50 -0.60
C GLY A 464 15.95 18.15 -0.40
N THR A 465 16.90 17.85 -1.27
CA THR A 465 17.69 16.61 -1.23
C THR A 465 18.89 16.80 -0.31
N ALA A 466 19.12 15.85 0.59
CA ALA A 466 20.28 15.86 1.48
C ALA A 466 21.60 15.62 0.72
N ASP A 467 22.72 16.00 1.32
CA ASP A 467 24.05 15.80 0.72
C ASP A 467 24.67 14.45 1.08
N VAL A 468 24.14 13.78 2.11
CA VAL A 468 24.64 12.49 2.60
C VAL A 468 23.57 11.42 2.43
N GLY A 469 23.97 10.26 1.92
CA GLY A 469 23.12 9.09 1.77
C GLY A 469 23.81 7.80 2.16
N CYS A 470 23.13 6.68 1.92
CA CYS A 470 23.67 5.35 2.15
C CYS A 470 23.45 4.46 0.92
N VAL A 471 24.46 3.66 0.57
CA VAL A 471 24.36 2.71 -0.52
C VAL A 471 23.44 1.57 -0.13
N GLY A 472 22.40 1.34 -0.92
CA GLY A 472 21.61 0.12 -0.90
C GLY A 472 22.22 -0.92 -1.82
N GLU A 473 22.59 -2.07 -1.27
CA GLU A 473 22.93 -3.27 -2.03
C GLU A 473 21.68 -4.16 -2.15
N VAL A 474 21.33 -4.57 -3.37
CA VAL A 474 20.20 -5.48 -3.59
C VAL A 474 20.55 -6.90 -3.10
N ILE A 475 19.92 -7.33 -2.02
CA ILE A 475 20.04 -8.70 -1.49
C ILE A 475 19.10 -9.66 -2.22
N LYS A 476 17.89 -9.20 -2.53
CA LYS A 476 16.87 -10.01 -3.20
C LYS A 476 16.08 -9.13 -4.14
N HIS A 477 15.78 -9.65 -5.32
CA HIS A 477 14.90 -9.00 -6.28
C HIS A 477 13.92 -9.98 -6.91
N GLU A 478 12.74 -9.47 -7.25
CA GLU A 478 11.72 -10.19 -8.01
C GLU A 478 11.17 -9.24 -9.08
N ARG A 479 11.28 -9.65 -10.35
CA ARG A 479 10.65 -8.94 -11.47
C ARG A 479 9.20 -9.39 -11.57
N LEU A 480 8.28 -8.45 -11.49
CA LEU A 480 6.85 -8.67 -11.64
C LEU A 480 6.47 -8.73 -13.13
N VAL A 481 5.27 -9.22 -13.40
CA VAL A 481 4.76 -9.48 -14.78
C VAL A 481 4.60 -8.24 -15.65
N ASP A 482 4.64 -7.05 -15.06
CA ASP A 482 4.53 -5.73 -15.68
C ASP A 482 5.87 -4.95 -15.70
N ASP A 483 6.99 -5.66 -15.50
CA ASP A 483 8.33 -5.11 -15.41
C ASP A 483 8.55 -4.13 -14.23
N ARG A 484 7.67 -4.16 -13.22
CA ARG A 484 7.99 -3.60 -11.90
C ARG A 484 8.93 -4.53 -11.15
N PHE A 485 9.61 -4.00 -10.14
CA PHE A 485 10.49 -4.79 -9.29
C PHE A 485 10.06 -4.70 -7.82
N PHE A 486 10.06 -5.84 -7.12
CA PHE A 486 10.14 -5.86 -5.67
C PHE A 486 11.59 -6.17 -5.28
N LEU A 487 12.17 -5.33 -4.44
CA LEU A 487 13.56 -5.42 -4.02
C LEU A 487 13.62 -5.44 -2.49
N ILE A 488 14.54 -6.23 -1.95
CA ILE A 488 15.03 -6.09 -0.58
C ILE A 488 16.48 -5.66 -0.72
N CYS A 489 16.79 -4.46 -0.23
CA CYS A 489 18.15 -3.96 -0.17
C CYS A 489 18.63 -3.82 1.27
N LYS A 490 19.95 -3.84 1.46
CA LYS A 490 20.62 -3.59 2.73
C LYS A 490 21.52 -2.39 2.60
N GLY A 491 21.49 -1.50 3.57
CA GLY A 491 22.42 -0.38 3.66
C GLY A 491 23.85 -0.89 3.87
N GLN A 492 24.78 -0.34 3.11
CA GLN A 492 26.22 -0.63 3.19
C GLN A 492 26.95 0.63 3.64
N GLU A 493 27.75 1.25 2.78
CA GLU A 493 28.53 2.43 3.12
C GLU A 493 27.71 3.72 3.01
N ARG A 494 28.13 4.73 3.76
CA ARG A 494 27.64 6.10 3.60
C ARG A 494 28.45 6.80 2.52
N PHE A 495 27.81 7.75 1.85
CA PHE A 495 28.45 8.56 0.84
C PHE A 495 28.00 10.02 0.96
N ARG A 496 28.86 10.93 0.49
CA ARG A 496 28.55 12.34 0.30
C ARG A 496 28.45 12.63 -1.19
N VAL A 497 27.42 13.36 -1.59
CA VAL A 497 27.25 13.85 -2.96
C VAL A 497 28.19 15.04 -3.17
N ASN A 498 29.07 14.94 -4.15
CA ASN A 498 29.94 16.03 -4.56
C ASN A 498 29.26 16.86 -5.65
N ASN A 499 28.78 16.20 -6.70
CA ASN A 499 28.15 16.84 -7.86
C ASN A 499 27.10 15.93 -8.50
N LEU A 500 26.04 16.51 -9.07
CA LEU A 500 25.07 15.76 -9.87
C LEU A 500 25.54 15.68 -11.34
N VAL A 501 25.88 14.47 -11.79
CA VAL A 501 26.42 14.21 -13.13
C VAL A 501 25.31 14.10 -14.18
N ARG A 502 24.18 13.48 -13.80
CA ARG A 502 23.05 13.24 -14.72
C ARG A 502 21.73 13.28 -13.99
N THR A 503 20.71 13.84 -14.63
CA THR A 503 19.34 13.94 -14.08
C THR A 503 18.32 13.01 -14.76
N LYS A 504 18.60 12.57 -15.99
CA LYS A 504 17.66 11.78 -16.81
C LYS A 504 18.29 10.49 -17.35
N PRO A 505 17.54 9.38 -17.44
CA PRO A 505 16.19 9.17 -16.90
C PRO A 505 16.09 9.22 -15.37
N TYR A 506 17.18 8.97 -14.65
CA TYR A 506 17.28 9.01 -13.19
C TYR A 506 18.55 9.76 -12.77
N LEU A 507 18.64 10.08 -11.48
CA LEU A 507 19.75 10.82 -10.91
C LEU A 507 21.01 9.95 -10.86
N VAL A 508 22.15 10.51 -11.25
CA VAL A 508 23.48 9.96 -11.01
C VAL A 508 24.33 11.07 -10.46
N ALA A 509 24.96 10.82 -9.32
CA ALA A 509 25.86 11.76 -8.68
C ALA A 509 27.26 11.19 -8.60
N GLN A 510 28.23 12.08 -8.66
CA GLN A 510 29.59 11.78 -8.27
C GLN A 510 29.68 11.88 -6.75
N VAL A 511 30.16 10.82 -6.10
CA VAL A 511 30.13 10.68 -4.64
C VAL A 511 31.52 10.38 -4.07
N THR A 512 31.69 10.73 -2.79
CA THR A 512 32.82 10.34 -1.95
C THR A 512 32.34 9.46 -0.80
N TRP A 513 33.13 8.44 -0.44
CA TRP A 513 32.80 7.54 0.66
C TRP A 513 33.01 8.23 2.01
N LEU A 514 32.04 8.06 2.92
CA LEU A 514 32.09 8.62 4.27
C LEU A 514 32.44 7.54 5.29
N GLU A 515 33.63 7.65 5.85
CA GLU A 515 34.11 6.84 6.97
C GLU A 515 33.96 7.61 8.29
N ASP A 516 33.73 6.90 9.39
CA ASP A 516 33.75 7.52 10.70
C ASP A 516 35.19 7.89 11.07
N ARG A 517 35.41 9.15 11.44
CA ARG A 517 36.70 9.69 11.86
C ARG A 517 36.59 10.12 13.32
N PRO A 518 37.43 9.57 14.23
CA PRO A 518 37.45 10.04 15.60
C PRO A 518 37.86 11.51 15.64
N SER A 519 37.15 12.31 16.41
CA SER A 519 37.46 13.73 16.62
C SER A 519 38.92 13.91 17.06
N SER A 520 39.70 14.71 16.32
CA SER A 520 41.15 14.86 16.50
C SER A 520 41.59 15.68 17.73
N GLY A 521 40.67 15.96 18.66
CA GLY A 521 40.97 16.65 19.91
C GLY A 521 39.93 16.35 20.98
N SER A 522 40.42 16.07 22.19
CA SER A 522 39.71 15.84 23.46
C SER A 522 39.17 14.43 23.74
N GLU A 523 39.82 13.80 24.73
CA GLU A 523 39.42 12.66 25.56
C GLU A 523 39.23 11.32 24.84
N GLU A 524 39.87 10.25 25.35
CA GLU A 524 39.48 8.86 25.06
C GLU A 524 38.02 8.68 25.50
N THR A 525 37.09 9.09 24.63
CA THR A 525 35.66 8.93 24.87
C THR A 525 35.43 7.43 24.91
N ASN A 526 35.04 6.90 26.08
CA ASN A 526 34.70 5.49 26.23
C ASN A 526 33.43 5.17 25.41
N LEU A 527 33.63 4.81 24.14
CA LEU A 527 32.56 4.51 23.21
C LEU A 527 31.74 3.30 23.65
N ASP A 528 32.38 2.32 24.29
CA ASP A 528 31.69 1.14 24.82
C ASP A 528 30.76 1.53 25.98
N GLY A 529 31.22 2.40 26.88
CA GLY A 529 30.39 2.94 27.97
C GLY A 529 29.20 3.76 27.43
N LEU A 530 29.44 4.62 26.43
CA LEU A 530 28.34 5.36 25.79
C LEU A 530 27.34 4.44 25.09
N ALA A 531 27.80 3.38 24.43
CA ALA A 531 26.93 2.40 23.79
C ALA A 531 26.08 1.63 24.82
N GLU A 532 26.65 1.24 25.95
CA GLU A 532 25.92 0.61 27.07
C GLU A 532 24.84 1.52 27.65
N GLU A 533 25.16 2.81 27.82
CA GLU A 533 24.18 3.79 28.28
C GLU A 533 23.03 3.95 27.28
N VAL A 534 23.33 4.07 25.98
CA VAL A 534 22.32 4.15 24.91
C VAL A 534 21.44 2.90 24.89
N GLU A 535 22.05 1.71 25.03
CA GLU A 535 21.31 0.45 25.09
C GLU A 535 20.33 0.42 26.27
N THR A 536 20.77 0.91 27.44
CA THR A 536 19.94 1.01 28.65
C THR A 536 18.74 1.91 28.42
N TYR A 537 18.94 3.12 27.88
CA TYR A 537 17.84 4.03 27.55
C TYR A 537 16.87 3.42 26.53
N MET A 538 17.38 2.70 25.53
CA MET A 538 16.55 2.04 24.52
C MET A 538 15.68 0.94 25.14
N LYS A 539 16.24 0.12 26.04
CA LYS A 539 15.48 -0.89 26.81
C LYS A 539 14.37 -0.25 27.65
N ASP A 540 14.66 0.85 28.31
CA ASP A 540 13.68 1.57 29.14
C ASP A 540 12.53 2.17 28.31
N VAL A 541 12.85 2.77 27.16
CA VAL A 541 11.85 3.29 26.21
C VAL A 541 10.95 2.16 25.71
N ILE A 542 11.52 1.02 25.30
CA ILE A 542 10.76 -0.16 24.84
C ILE A 542 9.84 -0.66 25.96
N ARG A 543 10.35 -0.76 27.19
CA ARG A 543 9.58 -1.24 28.34
C ARG A 543 8.38 -0.33 28.63
N LEU A 544 8.58 0.98 28.74
CA LEU A 544 7.51 1.93 29.01
C LEU A 544 6.49 1.99 27.86
N SER A 545 6.95 1.96 26.61
CA SER A 545 6.07 1.93 25.44
C SER A 545 5.16 0.70 25.41
N ASN A 546 5.71 -0.48 25.73
CA ASN A 546 4.92 -1.73 25.84
C ASN A 546 3.89 -1.66 26.95
N ARG A 547 4.25 -1.14 28.13
CA ARG A 547 3.35 -0.93 29.26
C ARG A 547 2.19 0.02 28.89
N LEU A 548 2.49 1.14 28.23
CA LEU A 548 1.47 2.09 27.77
C LEU A 548 0.52 1.47 26.73
N SER A 549 1.04 0.57 25.89
CA SER A 549 0.29 -0.12 24.84
C SER A 549 -0.47 -1.37 25.32
N GLY A 550 -0.38 -1.74 26.62
CA GLY A 550 -1.02 -2.93 27.18
C GLY A 550 -0.44 -4.25 26.67
N LYS A 551 0.78 -4.24 26.13
CA LYS A 551 1.50 -5.45 25.70
C LYS A 551 2.16 -6.10 26.92
N PRO A 552 2.21 -7.45 27.00
CA PRO A 552 2.90 -8.13 28.10
C PRO A 552 4.37 -7.72 28.15
N GLU A 553 4.91 -7.50 29.35
CA GLU A 553 6.34 -7.28 29.56
C GLU A 553 7.08 -8.54 29.09
N LYS A 554 7.75 -8.44 27.93
CA LYS A 554 8.76 -9.42 27.53
C LYS A 554 10.12 -8.87 27.94
N GLU A 555 10.97 -9.72 28.50
CA GLU A 555 12.38 -9.38 28.70
C GLU A 555 12.98 -9.00 27.35
N VAL A 556 13.53 -7.79 27.28
CA VAL A 556 14.22 -7.30 26.09
C VAL A 556 15.61 -7.94 26.12
N GLU A 557 15.85 -8.88 25.21
CA GLU A 557 17.16 -9.50 25.00
C GLU A 557 18.28 -8.45 24.78
N ASP A 558 19.54 -8.88 24.81
CA ASP A 558 20.69 -8.05 24.41
C ASP A 558 20.45 -7.42 23.03
N LEU A 559 20.23 -6.10 23.03
CA LEU A 559 19.93 -5.33 21.82
C LEU A 559 21.20 -5.04 21.03
N ARG A 560 22.34 -5.02 21.72
CA ARG A 560 23.64 -4.74 21.13
C ARG A 560 24.17 -5.92 20.34
N ARG A 561 23.78 -7.17 20.66
CA ARG A 561 24.09 -8.38 19.87
C ARG A 561 25.58 -8.50 19.48
N ASN A 562 26.48 -8.15 20.40
CA ASN A 562 27.94 -8.07 20.17
C ASN A 562 28.39 -7.08 19.07
N LEU A 563 27.57 -6.09 18.73
CA LEU A 563 27.97 -5.01 17.83
C LEU A 563 28.98 -4.07 18.50
N PHE A 564 30.01 -3.72 17.74
CA PHE A 564 30.90 -2.61 18.09
C PHE A 564 30.12 -1.28 18.12
N PRO A 565 30.60 -0.26 18.86
CA PRO A 565 29.89 1.01 19.04
C PRO A 565 29.44 1.68 17.74
N THR A 566 30.25 1.63 16.68
CA THR A 566 29.92 2.24 15.37
C THR A 566 28.72 1.56 14.70
N PRO A 567 28.74 0.25 14.36
CA PRO A 567 27.55 -0.43 13.85
C PRO A 567 26.32 -0.32 14.76
N PHE A 568 26.52 -0.33 16.09
CA PHE A 568 25.44 -0.18 17.05
C PHE A 568 24.75 1.19 16.92
N SER A 569 25.51 2.27 16.78
CA SER A 569 24.94 3.61 16.57
C SER A 569 24.09 3.68 15.29
N PHE A 570 24.55 3.11 14.17
CA PHE A 570 23.72 3.06 12.95
C PHE A 570 22.43 2.25 13.14
N PHE A 571 22.50 1.15 13.89
CA PHE A 571 21.32 0.39 14.25
C PHE A 571 20.33 1.25 15.07
N VAL A 572 20.79 1.92 16.12
CA VAL A 572 19.96 2.78 16.97
C VAL A 572 19.32 3.90 16.14
N GLY A 573 20.10 4.64 15.35
CA GLY A 573 19.57 5.68 14.46
C GLY A 573 18.51 5.18 13.48
N SER A 574 18.64 3.94 12.99
CA SER A 574 17.64 3.32 12.11
C SER A 574 16.29 3.04 12.80
N THR A 575 16.25 2.98 14.13
CA THR A 575 15.03 2.69 14.90
C THR A 575 14.14 3.91 15.18
N PHE A 576 14.60 5.14 14.90
CA PHE A 576 13.85 6.38 15.15
C PHE A 576 12.77 6.62 14.07
N GLU A 577 11.72 5.81 14.12
CA GLU A 577 10.57 5.88 13.21
C GLU A 577 9.83 7.23 13.32
N GLY A 578 9.39 7.76 12.18
CA GLY A 578 8.61 9.01 12.13
C GLY A 578 9.41 10.30 12.27
N ALA A 579 10.74 10.22 12.47
CA ALA A 579 11.63 11.37 12.59
C ALA A 579 12.75 11.38 11.53
N PRO A 580 12.43 11.39 10.21
CA PRO A 580 13.44 11.25 9.15
C PRO A 580 14.50 12.36 9.16
N ARG A 581 14.19 13.56 9.65
CA ARG A 581 15.17 14.65 9.80
C ARG A 581 16.19 14.38 10.90
N GLU A 582 15.75 13.80 12.02
CA GLU A 582 16.66 13.40 13.10
C GLU A 582 17.55 12.25 12.64
N GLN A 583 16.96 11.28 11.95
CA GLN A 583 17.69 10.18 11.30
C GLN A 583 18.75 10.70 10.32
N GLN A 584 18.39 11.66 9.46
CA GLN A 584 19.33 12.25 8.51
C GLN A 584 20.49 12.95 9.24
N ALA A 585 20.17 13.72 10.28
CA ALA A 585 21.17 14.41 11.10
C ALA A 585 22.04 13.47 11.95
N LEU A 586 21.68 12.19 12.11
CA LEU A 586 22.52 11.15 12.72
C LEU A 586 23.38 10.45 11.68
N LEU A 587 22.83 10.21 10.48
CA LEU A 587 23.55 9.64 9.35
C LEU A 587 24.72 10.53 8.91
N GLU A 588 24.55 11.86 9.01
CA GLU A 588 25.54 12.88 8.63
C GLU A 588 26.71 13.04 9.62
N LEU A 589 26.57 12.57 10.87
CA LEU A 589 27.66 12.67 11.84
C LEU A 589 28.79 11.71 11.48
N GLU A 590 30.02 12.20 11.38
CA GLU A 590 31.21 11.40 11.05
C GLU A 590 31.95 10.91 12.31
N ASP A 591 31.49 11.29 13.51
CA ASP A 591 32.06 10.83 14.79
C ASP A 591 31.06 9.94 15.53
N THR A 592 31.44 8.70 15.80
CA THR A 592 30.60 7.70 16.50
C THR A 592 30.22 8.17 17.91
N GLY A 593 31.12 8.81 18.63
CA GLY A 593 30.86 9.30 19.97
C GLY A 593 29.82 10.42 19.98
N ALA A 594 29.92 11.36 19.04
CA ALA A 594 28.93 12.41 18.82
C ALA A 594 27.56 11.82 18.44
N ARG A 595 27.54 10.80 17.57
CA ARG A 595 26.32 10.09 17.19
C ARG A 595 25.64 9.43 18.39
N LEU A 596 26.38 8.64 19.17
CA LEU A 596 25.87 7.98 20.39
C LEU A 596 25.38 8.99 21.44
N LYS A 597 26.09 10.11 21.64
CA LYS A 597 25.66 11.17 22.57
C LYS A 597 24.33 11.78 22.14
N LYS A 598 24.15 12.04 20.84
CA LYS A 598 22.90 12.57 20.29
C LYS A 598 21.76 11.56 20.39
N GLU A 599 22.02 10.29 20.08
CA GLU A 599 21.04 9.19 20.26
C GLU A 599 20.60 9.05 21.71
N LYS A 600 21.55 9.11 22.66
CA LYS A 600 21.28 9.11 24.10
C LYS A 600 20.37 10.26 24.50
N GLU A 601 20.63 11.47 24.01
CA GLU A 601 19.80 12.65 24.31
C GLU A 601 18.38 12.49 23.76
N THR A 602 18.23 12.06 22.51
CA THR A 602 16.92 11.79 21.89
C THR A 602 16.13 10.72 22.66
N LEU A 603 16.78 9.61 23.02
CA LEU A 603 16.15 8.54 23.81
C LEU A 603 15.77 9.02 25.21
N ARG A 604 16.62 9.81 25.87
CA ARG A 604 16.32 10.39 27.19
C ARG A 604 15.11 11.31 27.14
N ASN A 605 15.01 12.17 26.13
CA ASN A 605 13.86 13.06 25.94
C ASN A 605 12.58 12.26 25.69
N THR A 606 12.68 11.19 24.89
CA THR A 606 11.58 10.26 24.63
C THR A 606 11.14 9.56 25.92
N LEU A 607 12.09 9.09 26.72
CA LEU A 607 11.82 8.45 28.01
C LEU A 607 11.12 9.40 28.98
N ASN A 608 11.55 10.65 29.06
CA ASN A 608 10.91 11.67 29.89
C ASN A 608 9.45 11.90 29.47
N TYR A 609 9.21 11.99 28.16
CA TYR A 609 7.85 12.14 27.61
C TYR A 609 6.97 10.93 27.93
N LEU A 610 7.47 9.71 27.70
CA LEU A 610 6.72 8.48 27.99
C LEU A 610 6.45 8.31 29.49
N THR A 611 7.40 8.70 30.33
CA THR A 611 7.23 8.69 31.79
C THR A 611 6.12 9.64 32.23
N ALA A 612 6.10 10.86 31.68
CA ALA A 612 5.02 11.81 31.92
C ALA A 612 3.66 11.29 31.43
N ALA A 613 3.62 10.71 30.23
CA ALA A 613 2.40 10.10 29.67
C ALA A 613 1.90 8.92 30.52
N SER A 614 2.81 8.08 31.05
CA SER A 614 2.46 6.98 31.95
C SER A 614 1.91 7.49 33.28
N ALA A 615 2.51 8.53 33.86
CA ALA A 615 2.01 9.12 35.10
C ALA A 615 0.58 9.67 34.95
N VAL A 616 0.28 10.32 33.81
CA VAL A 616 -1.08 10.80 33.51
C VAL A 616 -2.07 9.63 33.38
N LYS A 617 -1.67 8.54 32.71
CA LYS A 617 -2.51 7.34 32.56
C LYS A 617 -2.78 6.65 33.90
N ASP A 618 -1.81 6.64 34.81
CA ASP A 618 -1.97 6.07 36.15
C ASP A 618 -2.89 6.95 37.05
N VAL A 619 -2.90 8.27 36.84
CA VAL A 619 -3.75 9.23 37.59
C VAL A 619 -5.19 9.29 37.06
N PHE A 620 -5.37 9.12 35.76
CA PHE A 620 -6.67 9.04 35.10
C PHE A 620 -6.85 7.66 34.45
N PRO A 621 -7.05 6.59 35.24
CA PRO A 621 -7.38 5.30 34.67
C PRO A 621 -8.67 5.49 33.87
N SER A 622 -8.59 5.29 32.55
CA SER A 622 -9.75 5.34 31.66
C SER A 622 -10.82 4.41 32.24
N SER A 623 -11.92 4.99 32.72
CA SER A 623 -13.12 4.26 33.10
C SER A 623 -13.72 3.66 31.83
N SER A 624 -13.31 2.45 31.50
CA SER A 624 -13.87 1.66 30.40
C SER A 624 -13.93 0.20 30.83
N SER A 625 -15.03 -0.11 31.51
CA SER A 625 -15.69 -1.42 31.57
C SER A 625 -16.29 -1.81 30.24
#